data_AF-A0A3P6SK89-F1
#
_entry.id   AF-A0A3P6SK89-F1
#
_cell.length_a   1.000
_cell.length_b   1.000
_cell.length_c   1.000
_cell.angle_alpha   90.00
_cell.angle_beta   90.00
_cell.angle_gamma   90.00
#
_symmetry.space_group_name_H-M   'P 1'
#
loop_
_entity.id
_entity.type
_entity.pdbx_description
1 polymer ?
#
loop_
_entity_poly.entity_id
_entity_poly.type
_entity_poly.pdbx_seq_one_letter_code
_entity_poly.pdbx_strand_id
1 'polypeptide(L)'
;MQEVIRQLMTKFNVVFEEYYEKKRLEIRGISKRVVRINQILPDLYPDKPLVSMTKYEFQPVEKPEVILTVTDEEVDVEKYLSPEQIAELERLAALEAERLRLAKLDNWRERGLEDMMGGVLEVRREDELKKDIPKPAFLLAGKPEIEWTEDEKRIYNAYLKAVKELEEEREKYRKVSHTSSRPFSFLEADMRKNMAAIDEAKAKFNENMVELFAIWLRYEVATLQEVVKIWKLKSSILLDEELRHHELVLQERVEDLQKRLEELDVVIREVRDVIERVQEAVELLAAEDRLMEKAFKKEFPDVHGAVFDLLNKAYKRRPKYVGKFFAEFQYWFV
;
A
#
# COMPACT_ATOMS: atom_id res chain seq x y z
N MET A 1 -2.89 8.50 21.31
CA MET A 1 -1.92 8.26 20.21
C MET A 1 -2.49 7.35 19.15
N GLN A 2 -3.03 6.16 19.47
CA GLN A 2 -3.73 5.33 18.47
C GLN A 2 -4.91 6.06 17.81
N GLU A 3 -5.67 6.83 18.59
CA GLU A 3 -6.74 7.68 18.04
C GLU A 3 -6.22 8.77 17.10
N VAL A 4 -5.02 9.30 17.34
CA VAL A 4 -4.39 10.31 16.47
C VAL A 4 -4.01 9.67 15.13
N ILE A 5 -3.44 8.46 15.16
CA ILE A 5 -3.16 7.67 13.95
C ILE A 5 -4.45 7.44 13.16
N ARG A 6 -5.53 7.00 13.83
CA ARG A 6 -6.83 6.80 13.18
C ARG A 6 -7.33 8.07 12.52
N GLN A 7 -7.25 9.21 13.21
CA GLN A 7 -7.66 10.50 12.67
C GLN A 7 -6.81 10.95 11.48
N LEU A 8 -5.49 10.73 11.52
CA LEU A 8 -4.59 11.02 10.40
C LEU A 8 -4.95 10.17 9.17
N MET A 9 -5.15 8.87 9.35
CA MET A 9 -5.56 7.96 8.28
C MET A 9 -6.93 8.34 7.70
N THR A 10 -7.93 8.61 8.54
CA THR A 10 -9.25 9.03 8.07
C THR A 10 -9.19 10.35 7.30
N LYS A 11 -8.40 11.31 7.75
CA LYS A 11 -8.20 12.58 7.03
C LYS A 11 -7.53 12.38 5.68
N PHE A 12 -6.52 11.51 5.61
CA PHE A 12 -5.91 11.16 4.32
C PHE A 12 -6.91 10.48 3.39
N ASN A 13 -7.75 9.56 3.89
CA ASN A 13 -8.77 8.89 3.08
C ASN A 13 -9.74 9.89 2.44
N VAL A 14 -10.13 10.95 3.15
CA VAL A 14 -10.96 12.02 2.58
C VAL A 14 -10.25 12.71 1.42
N VAL A 15 -8.98 13.10 1.62
CA VAL A 15 -8.18 13.73 0.54
C VAL A 15 -7.99 12.78 -0.63
N PHE A 16 -7.71 11.50 -0.38
CA PHE A 16 -7.57 10.49 -1.42
C PHE A 16 -8.85 10.34 -2.23
N GLU A 17 -10.01 10.29 -1.57
CA GLU A 17 -11.32 10.20 -2.24
C GLU A 17 -11.58 11.41 -3.14
N GLU A 18 -11.22 12.63 -2.72
CA GLU A 18 -11.33 13.82 -3.57
C GLU A 18 -10.52 13.70 -4.87
N TYR A 19 -9.31 13.11 -4.80
CA TYR A 19 -8.48 12.89 -5.99
C TYR A 19 -8.96 11.72 -6.85
N TYR A 20 -9.49 10.67 -6.22
CA TYR A 20 -10.14 9.57 -6.91
C TYR A 20 -11.37 10.06 -7.71
N GLU A 21 -12.17 10.94 -7.11
CA GLU A 21 -13.30 11.61 -7.74
C GLU A 21 -12.89 12.50 -8.91
N LYS A 22 -11.81 13.29 -8.75
CA LYS A 22 -11.21 14.06 -9.84
C LYS A 22 -10.82 13.15 -11.01
N LYS A 23 -10.16 12.02 -10.74
CA LYS A 23 -9.80 11.05 -11.78
C LYS A 23 -11.02 10.53 -12.53
N ARG A 24 -12.09 10.19 -11.81
CA ARG A 24 -13.35 9.71 -12.39
C ARG A 24 -14.02 10.76 -13.28
N LEU A 25 -13.94 12.04 -12.92
CA LEU A 25 -14.44 13.15 -13.74
C LEU A 25 -13.60 13.33 -15.01
N GLU A 26 -12.27 13.30 -14.90
CA GLU A 26 -11.36 13.41 -16.05
C GLU A 26 -11.56 12.25 -17.03
N ILE A 27 -11.69 11.01 -16.55
CA ILE A 27 -11.98 9.84 -17.40
C ILE A 27 -13.32 10.01 -18.13
N ARG A 28 -14.37 10.50 -17.46
CA ARG A 28 -15.65 10.81 -18.11
C ARG A 28 -15.50 11.89 -19.18
N GLY A 29 -14.67 12.91 -18.94
CA GLY A 29 -14.34 13.95 -19.90
C GLY A 29 -13.62 13.40 -21.13
N ILE A 30 -12.59 12.57 -20.91
CA ILE A 30 -11.83 11.88 -21.96
C ILE A 30 -12.74 10.96 -22.77
N SER A 31 -13.62 10.19 -22.11
CA SER A 31 -14.58 9.30 -22.77
C SER A 31 -15.46 10.05 -23.77
N LYS A 32 -16.04 11.19 -23.38
CA LYS A 32 -16.84 12.04 -24.29
C LYS A 32 -16.04 12.51 -25.50
N ARG A 33 -14.78 12.88 -25.30
CA ARG A 33 -13.87 13.33 -26.37
C ARG A 33 -13.47 12.18 -27.30
N VAL A 34 -13.22 10.99 -26.76
CA VAL A 34 -12.91 9.79 -27.55
C VAL A 34 -14.11 9.37 -28.38
N VAL A 35 -15.34 9.43 -27.84
CA VAL A 35 -16.57 9.21 -28.62
C VAL A 35 -16.66 10.22 -29.76
N ARG A 36 -16.38 11.50 -29.51
CA ARG A 36 -16.36 12.53 -30.56
C ARG A 36 -15.30 12.24 -31.63
N ILE A 37 -14.09 11.82 -31.23
CA ILE A 37 -13.03 11.41 -32.17
C ILE A 37 -13.48 10.21 -32.99
N ASN A 38 -14.09 9.20 -32.38
CA ASN A 38 -14.57 7.99 -33.06
C ASN A 38 -15.76 8.25 -34.01
N GLN A 39 -16.53 9.32 -33.80
CA GLN A 39 -17.54 9.79 -34.76
C GLN A 39 -16.90 10.45 -35.99
N ILE A 40 -15.79 11.18 -35.79
CA ILE A 40 -15.10 11.93 -36.86
C ILE A 40 -14.13 11.03 -37.65
N LEU A 41 -13.56 10.01 -37.02
CA LEU A 41 -12.48 9.19 -37.57
C LEU A 41 -12.86 8.48 -38.89
N PRO A 42 -14.05 7.86 -39.03
CA PRO A 42 -14.46 7.19 -40.27
C PRO A 42 -14.59 8.14 -41.45
N ASP A 43 -15.03 9.38 -41.20
CA ASP A 43 -15.21 10.41 -42.24
C ASP A 43 -13.88 10.96 -42.77
N LEU A 44 -12.83 10.96 -41.92
CA LEU A 44 -11.48 11.42 -42.30
C LEU A 44 -10.60 10.29 -42.84
N TYR A 45 -10.64 9.13 -42.19
CA TYR A 45 -9.72 8.02 -42.41
C TYR A 45 -10.47 6.69 -42.28
N PRO A 46 -11.19 6.24 -43.33
CA PRO A 46 -11.98 5.01 -43.29
C PRO A 46 -11.14 3.75 -43.04
N ASP A 47 -9.85 3.76 -43.39
CA ASP A 47 -8.92 2.64 -43.18
C ASP A 47 -8.36 2.56 -41.75
N LYS A 48 -8.57 3.58 -40.90
CA LYS A 48 -8.00 3.61 -39.54
C LYS A 48 -8.96 3.02 -38.50
N PRO A 49 -8.46 2.16 -37.59
CA PRO A 49 -9.29 1.62 -36.52
C PRO A 49 -9.67 2.71 -35.50
N LEU A 50 -10.85 2.56 -34.91
CA LEU A 50 -11.35 3.45 -33.86
C LEU A 50 -10.43 3.46 -32.64
N VAL A 51 -10.41 4.60 -31.95
CA VAL A 51 -9.63 4.77 -30.72
C VAL A 51 -10.28 3.96 -29.60
N SER A 52 -9.53 3.00 -29.07
CA SER A 52 -9.95 2.18 -27.94
C SER A 52 -9.99 2.97 -26.63
N MET A 53 -11.07 2.78 -25.85
CA MET A 53 -11.24 3.36 -24.51
C MET A 53 -10.46 2.64 -23.41
N THR A 54 -10.02 1.40 -23.65
CA THR A 54 -9.35 0.55 -22.65
C THR A 54 -8.09 1.21 -22.06
N LYS A 55 -7.46 2.10 -22.81
CA LYS A 55 -6.26 2.86 -22.37
C LYS A 55 -6.56 3.94 -21.32
N TYR A 56 -7.82 4.32 -21.14
CA TYR A 56 -8.23 5.45 -20.29
C TYR A 56 -9.13 4.99 -19.12
N GLU A 57 -9.33 3.70 -18.96
CA GLU A 57 -10.13 3.13 -17.89
C GLU A 57 -9.32 2.97 -16.61
N PHE A 58 -10.04 2.88 -15.49
CA PHE A 58 -9.45 2.51 -14.20
C PHE A 58 -8.88 1.09 -14.29
N GLN A 59 -7.62 0.94 -13.89
CA GLN A 59 -7.00 -0.38 -13.83
C GLN A 59 -7.61 -1.20 -12.68
N PRO A 60 -7.62 -2.54 -12.75
CA PRO A 60 -8.13 -3.40 -11.68
C PRO A 60 -7.50 -3.09 -10.30
N VAL A 61 -6.19 -2.78 -10.29
CA VAL A 61 -5.43 -2.42 -9.08
C VAL A 61 -5.96 -1.14 -8.41
N GLU A 62 -6.62 -0.26 -9.16
CA GLU A 62 -7.16 1.00 -8.67
C GLU A 62 -8.58 0.87 -8.12
N LYS A 63 -9.19 -0.32 -8.23
CA LYS A 63 -10.52 -0.64 -7.73
C LYS A 63 -10.39 -1.65 -6.59
N PRO A 64 -10.13 -1.20 -5.35
CA PRO A 64 -9.94 -2.10 -4.21
C PRO A 64 -11.15 -3.00 -3.95
N GLU A 65 -12.36 -2.53 -4.29
CA GLU A 65 -13.61 -3.30 -4.19
C GLU A 65 -13.62 -4.56 -5.07
N VAL A 66 -12.91 -4.54 -6.20
CA VAL A 66 -12.89 -5.63 -7.19
C VAL A 66 -11.88 -6.72 -6.83
N ILE A 67 -10.89 -6.41 -5.99
CA ILE A 67 -9.83 -7.36 -5.61
C ILE A 67 -10.39 -8.60 -4.88
N LEU A 68 -11.48 -8.43 -4.15
CA LEU A 68 -12.12 -9.51 -3.38
C LEU A 68 -13.28 -10.18 -4.13
N THR A 69 -13.63 -9.69 -5.33
CA THR A 69 -14.70 -10.26 -6.14
C THR A 69 -14.10 -11.09 -7.25
N VAL A 70 -14.44 -12.37 -7.29
CA VAL A 70 -14.07 -13.26 -8.40
C VAL A 70 -15.16 -13.18 -9.45
N THR A 71 -14.79 -12.90 -10.70
CA THR A 71 -15.73 -12.96 -11.83
C THR A 71 -15.80 -14.38 -12.40
N ASP A 72 -16.92 -14.75 -13.01
CA ASP A 72 -17.08 -16.08 -13.63
C ASP A 72 -16.02 -16.33 -14.74
N GLU A 73 -15.47 -15.27 -15.33
CA GLU A 73 -14.38 -15.32 -16.32
C GLU A 73 -13.03 -15.73 -15.71
N GLU A 74 -12.83 -15.55 -14.40
CA GLU A 74 -11.63 -15.96 -13.67
C GLU A 74 -11.70 -17.44 -13.21
N VAL A 75 -12.84 -18.09 -13.40
CA VAL A 75 -13.07 -19.49 -13.02
C VAL A 75 -12.94 -20.36 -14.26
N ASP A 76 -11.81 -21.05 -14.40
CA ASP A 76 -11.52 -21.96 -15.52
C ASP A 76 -12.43 -23.21 -15.57
N VAL A 77 -13.23 -23.45 -14.53
CA VAL A 77 -14.09 -24.63 -14.40
C VAL A 77 -15.50 -24.31 -14.85
N GLU A 78 -15.97 -25.03 -15.88
CA GLU A 78 -17.35 -24.93 -16.34
C GLU A 78 -18.33 -25.27 -15.20
N LYS A 79 -19.32 -24.40 -15.00
CA LYS A 79 -20.38 -24.63 -14.04
C LYS A 79 -21.11 -25.93 -14.39
N TYR A 80 -21.09 -26.90 -13.48
CA TYR A 80 -21.87 -28.11 -13.64
C TYR A 80 -23.37 -27.78 -13.70
N LEU A 81 -24.01 -28.17 -14.80
CA LEU A 81 -25.45 -28.07 -15.01
C LEU A 81 -26.07 -29.45 -14.87
N SER A 82 -27.23 -29.55 -14.22
CA SER A 82 -27.96 -30.82 -14.15
C SER A 82 -28.48 -31.21 -15.54
N PRO A 83 -28.71 -32.50 -15.82
CA PRO A 83 -29.26 -32.95 -17.10
C PRO A 83 -30.60 -32.28 -17.47
N GLU A 84 -31.43 -31.95 -16.49
CA GLU A 84 -32.69 -31.25 -16.68
C GLU A 84 -32.47 -29.78 -17.10
N GLN A 85 -31.50 -29.10 -16.51
CA GLN A 85 -31.15 -27.71 -16.85
C GLN A 85 -30.53 -27.61 -18.25
N ILE A 86 -29.73 -28.61 -18.65
CA ILE A 86 -29.17 -28.68 -20.01
C ILE A 86 -30.30 -28.83 -21.03
N ALA A 87 -31.26 -29.74 -20.79
CA ALA A 87 -32.40 -29.95 -21.68
C ALA A 87 -33.29 -28.70 -21.81
N GLU A 88 -33.47 -27.94 -20.74
CA GLU A 88 -34.24 -26.69 -20.77
C GLU A 88 -33.52 -25.58 -21.55
N LEU A 89 -32.20 -25.44 -21.36
CA LEU A 89 -31.36 -24.51 -22.12
C LEU A 89 -31.33 -24.83 -23.61
N GLU A 90 -31.17 -26.10 -23.98
CA GLU A 90 -31.21 -26.55 -25.37
C GLU A 90 -32.56 -26.27 -26.03
N ARG A 91 -33.66 -26.49 -25.30
CA ARG A 91 -35.01 -26.19 -25.77
C ARG A 91 -35.20 -24.70 -26.02
N LEU A 92 -34.72 -23.85 -25.12
CA LEU A 92 -34.77 -22.39 -25.28
C LEU A 92 -33.91 -21.92 -26.46
N ALA A 93 -32.69 -22.44 -26.58
CA ALA A 93 -31.78 -22.12 -27.68
C ALA A 93 -32.35 -22.53 -29.05
N ALA A 94 -33.01 -23.69 -29.13
CA ALA A 94 -33.68 -24.14 -30.36
C ALA A 94 -34.83 -23.20 -30.76
N LEU A 95 -35.61 -22.72 -29.79
CA LEU A 95 -36.72 -21.79 -30.00
C LEU A 95 -36.21 -20.42 -30.50
N GLU A 96 -35.13 -19.91 -29.91
CA GLU A 96 -34.50 -18.66 -30.35
C GLU A 96 -33.88 -18.78 -31.73
N ALA A 97 -33.22 -19.91 -32.05
CA ALA A 97 -32.67 -20.17 -33.37
C ALA A 97 -33.76 -20.23 -34.45
N GLU A 98 -34.91 -20.85 -34.15
CA GLU A 98 -36.06 -20.87 -35.05
C GLU A 98 -36.63 -19.45 -35.27
N ARG A 99 -36.75 -18.66 -34.20
CA ARG A 99 -37.17 -17.25 -34.28
C ARG A 99 -36.22 -16.43 -35.16
N LEU A 100 -34.91 -16.60 -34.99
CA LEU A 100 -33.90 -15.90 -35.79
C LEU A 100 -33.95 -16.33 -37.26
N ARG A 101 -34.20 -17.62 -37.53
CA ARG A 101 -34.35 -18.14 -38.89
C ARG A 101 -35.58 -17.55 -39.59
N LEU A 102 -36.71 -17.46 -38.88
CA LEU A 102 -37.93 -16.82 -39.39
C LEU A 102 -37.71 -15.33 -39.66
N ALA A 103 -37.02 -14.61 -38.76
CA ALA A 103 -36.69 -13.20 -38.96
C ALA A 103 -35.81 -12.97 -40.20
N LYS A 104 -34.82 -13.83 -40.46
CA LYS A 104 -33.95 -13.73 -41.65
C LYS A 104 -34.67 -14.02 -42.97
N LEU A 105 -35.75 -14.80 -42.95
CA LEU A 105 -36.55 -15.05 -44.15
C LEU A 105 -37.38 -13.83 -44.56
N ASP A 106 -37.69 -12.93 -43.62
CA ASP A 106 -38.53 -11.75 -43.83
C ASP A 106 -37.74 -10.47 -44.24
N ASN A 107 -36.58 -10.65 -44.89
CA ASN A 107 -35.68 -9.57 -45.32
C ASN A 107 -35.98 -9.05 -46.75
N TRP A 108 -37.25 -8.85 -47.10
CA TRP A 108 -37.60 -8.20 -48.38
C TRP A 108 -37.43 -6.67 -48.31
N ARG A 109 -37.65 -6.09 -47.12
CA ARG A 109 -37.58 -4.65 -46.87
C ARG A 109 -36.14 -4.13 -46.80
N GLU A 110 -35.24 -4.87 -46.17
CA GLU A 110 -33.80 -4.54 -46.12
C GLU A 110 -33.14 -4.71 -47.49
N ARG A 111 -33.47 -5.76 -48.24
CA ARG A 111 -33.01 -5.92 -49.64
C ARG A 111 -33.49 -4.78 -50.54
N GLY A 112 -34.75 -4.36 -50.42
CA GLY A 112 -35.26 -3.22 -51.18
C GLY A 112 -34.59 -1.89 -50.82
N LEU A 113 -34.14 -1.73 -49.56
CA LEU A 113 -33.38 -0.56 -49.13
C LEU A 113 -31.94 -0.60 -49.65
N GLU A 114 -31.31 -1.77 -49.66
CA GLU A 114 -29.96 -1.98 -50.20
C GLU A 114 -29.91 -1.77 -51.73
N ASP A 115 -30.93 -2.22 -52.46
CA ASP A 115 -31.11 -1.91 -53.90
C ASP A 115 -31.39 -0.42 -54.14
N MET A 116 -32.13 0.26 -53.24
CA MET A 116 -32.36 1.72 -53.32
C MET A 116 -31.16 2.57 -52.88
N MET A 117 -30.23 1.99 -52.11
CA MET A 117 -29.01 2.68 -51.64
C MET A 117 -27.76 2.34 -52.48
N GLY A 118 -27.80 1.26 -53.27
CA GLY A 118 -26.67 0.78 -54.09
C GLY A 118 -26.80 1.02 -55.60
N GLY A 119 -27.98 1.40 -56.10
CA GLY A 119 -28.20 1.65 -57.52
C GLY A 119 -27.85 3.08 -57.95
N VAL A 120 -26.73 3.26 -58.67
CA VAL A 120 -26.42 4.51 -59.40
C VAL A 120 -27.36 4.61 -60.61
N LEU A 121 -28.59 5.07 -60.37
CA LEU A 121 -29.62 5.23 -61.40
C LEU A 121 -29.51 6.57 -62.14
N GLU A 122 -28.76 7.53 -61.58
CA GLU A 122 -28.58 8.85 -62.17
C GLU A 122 -27.17 8.98 -62.71
N VAL A 123 -27.06 9.30 -64.00
CA VAL A 123 -25.85 9.86 -64.58
C VAL A 123 -25.48 11.07 -63.73
N ARG A 124 -24.44 10.95 -62.91
CA ARG A 124 -24.01 12.06 -62.05
C ARG A 124 -23.62 13.23 -62.95
N ARG A 125 -24.06 14.42 -62.61
CA ARG A 125 -23.72 15.69 -63.29
C ARG A 125 -22.21 15.88 -63.48
N GLU A 126 -21.41 15.19 -62.65
CA GLU A 126 -19.94 15.09 -62.71
C GLU A 126 -19.40 14.45 -64.00
N ASP A 127 -20.11 13.46 -64.55
CA ASP A 127 -19.71 12.74 -65.77
C ASP A 127 -20.11 13.49 -67.05
N GLU A 128 -21.10 14.38 -66.95
CA GLU A 128 -21.50 15.27 -68.04
C GLU A 128 -20.55 16.47 -68.17
N LEU A 129 -20.11 17.06 -67.04
CA LEU A 129 -19.14 18.17 -67.05
C LEU A 129 -17.73 17.75 -67.55
N LYS A 130 -17.39 16.45 -67.53
CA LYS A 130 -16.13 15.91 -68.07
C LYS A 130 -16.13 15.74 -69.59
N LYS A 131 -17.29 15.78 -70.26
CA LYS A 131 -17.35 15.71 -71.73
C LYS A 131 -17.04 17.08 -72.32
N ASP A 132 -15.95 17.17 -73.09
CA ASP A 132 -15.60 18.41 -73.79
C ASP A 132 -16.57 18.64 -74.96
N ILE A 133 -16.93 19.91 -75.21
CA ILE A 133 -17.74 20.28 -76.37
C ILE A 133 -16.91 20.00 -77.64
N PRO A 134 -17.42 19.19 -78.59
CA PRO A 134 -16.66 18.85 -79.80
C PRO A 134 -16.35 20.11 -80.60
N LYS A 135 -15.09 20.25 -81.04
CA LYS A 135 -14.64 21.37 -81.85
C LYS A 135 -15.44 21.44 -83.16
N PRO A 136 -15.93 22.62 -83.59
CA PRO A 136 -16.62 22.78 -84.86
C PRO A 136 -15.80 22.26 -86.04
N ALA A 137 -16.47 21.61 -87.00
CA ALA A 137 -15.83 20.88 -88.10
C ALA A 137 -14.87 21.73 -88.97
N PHE A 138 -15.10 23.04 -89.10
CA PHE A 138 -14.25 23.95 -89.90
C PHE A 138 -12.91 24.30 -89.21
N LEU A 139 -12.82 24.22 -87.88
CA LEU A 139 -11.57 24.35 -87.12
C LEU A 139 -10.72 23.08 -87.20
N LEU A 140 -11.36 21.91 -87.23
CA LEU A 140 -10.68 20.62 -87.43
C LEU A 140 -10.12 20.48 -88.86
N ALA A 141 -10.74 21.15 -89.83
CA ALA A 141 -10.31 21.18 -91.23
C ALA A 141 -9.19 22.21 -91.53
N GLY A 142 -8.71 22.98 -90.54
CA GLY A 142 -7.53 23.85 -90.68
C GLY A 142 -7.71 25.08 -91.58
N LYS A 143 -8.94 25.55 -91.81
CA LYS A 143 -9.19 26.74 -92.65
C LYS A 143 -8.74 28.04 -91.95
N PRO A 144 -7.92 28.88 -92.60
CA PRO A 144 -7.44 30.13 -92.01
C PRO A 144 -8.57 31.14 -91.81
N GLU A 145 -8.44 31.98 -90.78
CA GLU A 145 -9.45 32.96 -90.29
C GLU A 145 -9.94 33.97 -91.35
N ILE A 146 -9.19 34.11 -92.44
CA ILE A 146 -9.46 35.01 -93.57
C ILE A 146 -10.57 34.45 -94.49
N GLU A 147 -10.80 33.13 -94.49
CA GLU A 147 -11.77 32.45 -95.36
C GLU A 147 -13.12 32.17 -94.67
N TRP A 148 -13.33 32.68 -93.45
CA TRP A 148 -14.55 32.41 -92.71
C TRP A 148 -15.73 33.23 -93.22
N THR A 149 -16.76 32.52 -93.64
CA THR A 149 -18.07 33.09 -93.97
C THR A 149 -18.70 33.74 -92.73
N GLU A 150 -19.57 34.74 -92.88
CA GLU A 150 -20.22 35.41 -91.73
C GLU A 150 -20.96 34.45 -90.80
N ASP A 151 -21.49 33.35 -91.33
CA ASP A 151 -22.12 32.29 -90.55
C ASP A 151 -21.10 31.41 -89.80
N GLU A 152 -19.90 31.17 -90.36
CA GLU A 152 -18.81 30.45 -89.68
C GLU A 152 -18.23 31.27 -88.51
N LYS A 153 -18.16 32.61 -88.65
CA LYS A 153 -17.82 33.53 -87.56
C LYS A 153 -18.86 33.51 -86.43
N ARG A 154 -20.15 33.40 -86.75
CA ARG A 154 -21.22 33.25 -85.75
C ARG A 154 -21.11 31.91 -85.00
N ILE A 155 -20.83 30.82 -85.71
CA ILE A 155 -20.67 29.48 -85.11
C ILE A 155 -19.42 29.45 -84.21
N TYR A 156 -18.33 30.10 -84.61
CA TYR A 156 -17.13 30.20 -83.78
C TYR A 156 -17.38 31.00 -82.50
N ASN A 157 -18.07 32.14 -82.59
CA ASN A 157 -18.42 32.94 -81.42
C ASN A 157 -19.38 32.20 -80.47
N ALA A 158 -20.34 31.44 -81.01
CA ALA A 158 -21.22 30.59 -80.23
C ALA A 158 -20.45 29.46 -79.52
N TYR A 159 -19.50 28.83 -80.21
CA TYR A 159 -18.61 27.82 -79.63
C TYR A 159 -17.73 28.40 -78.51
N LEU A 160 -17.10 29.56 -78.72
CA LEU A 160 -16.29 30.22 -77.69
C LEU A 160 -17.10 30.60 -76.45
N LYS A 161 -18.35 31.05 -76.64
CA LYS A 161 -19.25 31.36 -75.53
C LYS A 161 -19.63 30.09 -74.76
N ALA A 162 -19.97 29.00 -75.45
CA ALA A 162 -20.29 27.72 -74.84
C ALA A 162 -19.09 27.10 -74.10
N VAL A 163 -17.86 27.25 -74.62
CA VAL A 163 -16.63 26.81 -73.93
C VAL A 163 -16.40 27.61 -72.66
N LYS A 164 -16.59 28.95 -72.70
CA LYS A 164 -16.46 29.80 -71.50
C LYS A 164 -17.51 29.46 -70.44
N GLU A 165 -18.77 29.23 -70.84
CA GLU A 165 -19.84 28.82 -69.92
C GLU A 165 -19.54 27.46 -69.27
N LEU A 166 -19.05 26.47 -70.04
CA LEU A 166 -18.63 25.17 -69.50
C LEU A 166 -17.45 25.30 -68.53
N GLU A 167 -16.49 26.18 -68.82
CA GLU A 167 -15.32 26.41 -67.96
C GLU A 167 -15.70 27.11 -66.64
N GLU A 168 -16.63 28.07 -66.70
CA GLU A 168 -17.23 28.69 -65.51
C GLU A 168 -18.02 27.69 -64.65
N GLU A 169 -18.78 26.78 -65.27
CA GLU A 169 -19.47 25.70 -64.56
C GLU A 169 -18.50 24.68 -63.96
N ARG A 170 -17.43 24.32 -64.68
CA ARG A 170 -16.32 23.50 -64.13
C ARG A 170 -15.63 24.18 -62.97
N GLU A 171 -15.47 25.50 -62.99
CA GLU A 171 -14.87 26.25 -61.89
C GLU A 171 -15.81 26.38 -60.67
N LYS A 172 -17.12 26.58 -60.90
CA LYS A 172 -18.13 26.53 -59.83
C LYS A 172 -18.18 25.14 -59.21
N TYR A 173 -18.15 24.08 -60.02
CA TYR A 173 -18.09 22.71 -59.53
C TYR A 173 -16.78 22.43 -58.77
N ARG A 174 -15.63 22.88 -59.28
CA ARG A 174 -14.34 22.81 -58.55
C ARG A 174 -14.44 23.53 -57.21
N LYS A 175 -15.00 24.75 -57.15
CA LYS A 175 -15.20 25.50 -55.90
C LYS A 175 -16.14 24.80 -54.92
N VAL A 176 -17.21 24.17 -55.41
CA VAL A 176 -18.12 23.36 -54.57
C VAL A 176 -17.40 22.09 -54.08
N SER A 177 -16.63 21.41 -54.93
CA SER A 177 -15.81 20.25 -54.54
C SER A 177 -14.69 20.60 -53.55
N HIS A 178 -14.08 21.78 -53.70
CA HIS A 178 -13.08 22.33 -52.77
C HIS A 178 -13.75 22.77 -51.46
N THR A 179 -15.01 23.20 -51.53
CA THR A 179 -15.88 23.40 -50.37
C THR A 179 -16.29 22.06 -49.74
N SER A 180 -16.20 20.94 -50.45
CA SER A 180 -16.31 19.57 -49.89
C SER A 180 -15.01 19.08 -49.24
N SER A 181 -13.84 19.63 -49.60
CA SER A 181 -12.59 19.46 -48.84
C SER A 181 -12.50 20.37 -47.60
N ARG A 182 -13.24 21.49 -47.54
CA ARG A 182 -13.34 22.31 -46.31
C ARG A 182 -13.86 21.55 -45.07
N PRO A 183 -14.93 20.72 -45.15
CA PRO A 183 -15.37 19.92 -44.01
C PRO A 183 -14.28 18.95 -43.55
N PHE A 184 -13.46 18.39 -44.46
CA PHE A 184 -12.31 17.57 -44.09
C PHE A 184 -11.33 18.34 -43.17
N SER A 185 -10.95 19.57 -43.53
CA SER A 185 -10.06 20.40 -42.70
C SER A 185 -10.66 20.79 -41.34
N PHE A 186 -11.99 20.99 -41.28
CA PHE A 186 -12.69 21.32 -40.04
C PHE A 186 -12.78 20.10 -39.11
N LEU A 187 -13.11 18.93 -39.66
CA LEU A 187 -13.13 17.65 -38.93
C LEU A 187 -11.74 17.31 -38.39
N GLU A 188 -10.68 17.52 -39.18
CA GLU A 188 -9.30 17.31 -38.74
C GLU A 188 -8.90 18.26 -37.61
N ALA A 189 -9.29 19.54 -37.70
CA ALA A 189 -9.06 20.51 -36.63
C ALA A 189 -9.82 20.16 -35.35
N ASP A 190 -11.07 19.70 -35.44
CA ASP A 190 -11.87 19.24 -34.29
C ASP A 190 -11.26 17.99 -33.66
N MET A 191 -10.83 17.01 -34.47
CA MET A 191 -10.12 15.82 -33.99
C MET A 191 -8.83 16.20 -33.25
N ARG A 192 -8.01 17.07 -33.84
CA ARG A 192 -6.74 17.53 -33.24
C ARG A 192 -6.96 18.30 -31.94
N LYS A 193 -8.01 19.12 -31.87
CA LYS A 193 -8.41 19.84 -30.65
C LYS A 193 -8.84 18.86 -29.55
N ASN A 194 -9.61 17.83 -29.88
CA ASN A 194 -10.01 16.81 -28.91
C ASN A 194 -8.82 15.98 -28.43
N MET A 195 -7.89 15.61 -29.32
CA MET A 195 -6.66 14.91 -28.94
C MET A 195 -5.77 15.76 -28.03
N ALA A 196 -5.54 17.03 -28.37
CA ALA A 196 -4.75 17.95 -27.54
C ALA A 196 -5.38 18.14 -26.15
N ALA A 197 -6.71 18.28 -26.08
CA ALA A 197 -7.42 18.39 -24.81
C ALA A 197 -7.34 17.10 -23.96
N ILE A 198 -7.28 15.92 -24.58
CA ILE A 198 -7.05 14.65 -23.87
C ILE A 198 -5.62 14.64 -23.28
N ASP A 199 -4.62 15.06 -24.05
CA ASP A 199 -3.23 15.06 -23.57
C ASP A 199 -2.97 16.11 -22.49
N GLU A 200 -3.61 17.28 -22.58
CA GLU A 200 -3.61 18.29 -21.52
C GLU A 200 -4.26 17.76 -20.23
N ALA A 201 -5.43 17.10 -20.34
CA ALA A 201 -6.10 16.47 -19.20
C ALA A 201 -5.21 15.40 -18.53
N LYS A 202 -4.49 14.58 -19.31
CA LYS A 202 -3.52 13.62 -18.77
C LYS A 202 -2.37 14.31 -18.04
N ALA A 203 -1.76 15.32 -18.66
CA ALA A 203 -0.62 16.04 -18.08
C ALA A 203 -1.02 16.68 -16.74
N LYS A 204 -2.17 17.35 -16.71
CA LYS A 204 -2.73 17.95 -15.49
C LYS A 204 -3.05 16.91 -14.43
N PHE A 205 -3.61 15.76 -14.80
CA PHE A 205 -3.87 14.68 -13.84
C PHE A 205 -2.56 14.09 -13.29
N ASN A 206 -1.52 13.95 -14.10
CA ASN A 206 -0.21 13.51 -13.64
C ASN A 206 0.40 14.47 -12.61
N GLU A 207 0.26 15.79 -12.81
CA GLU A 207 0.67 16.79 -11.81
C GLU A 207 -0.11 16.62 -10.50
N ASN A 208 -1.43 16.45 -10.57
CA ASN A 208 -2.27 16.17 -9.41
C ASN A 208 -1.82 14.88 -8.69
N MET A 209 -1.40 13.84 -9.42
CA MET A 209 -0.90 12.60 -8.83
C MET A 209 0.41 12.80 -8.06
N VAL A 210 1.32 13.63 -8.59
CA VAL A 210 2.55 13.99 -7.88
C VAL A 210 2.23 14.77 -6.60
N GLU A 211 1.26 15.68 -6.65
CA GLU A 211 0.79 16.41 -5.47
C GLU A 211 0.17 15.48 -4.42
N LEU A 212 -0.70 14.57 -4.83
CA LEU A 212 -1.30 13.57 -3.95
C LEU A 212 -0.23 12.69 -3.31
N PHE A 213 0.78 12.27 -4.07
CA PHE A 213 1.89 11.49 -3.53
C PHE A 213 2.68 12.26 -2.47
N ALA A 214 2.94 13.56 -2.69
CA ALA A 214 3.58 14.41 -1.69
C ALA A 214 2.71 14.63 -0.44
N ILE A 215 1.38 14.68 -0.59
CA ILE A 215 0.44 14.70 0.55
C ILE A 215 0.50 13.36 1.30
N TRP A 216 0.42 12.23 0.59
CA TRP A 216 0.51 10.90 1.18
C TRP A 216 1.79 10.73 1.99
N LEU A 217 2.95 11.10 1.43
CA LEU A 217 4.24 11.05 2.14
C LEU A 217 4.21 11.83 3.46
N ARG A 218 3.57 13.01 3.49
CA ARG A 218 3.44 13.80 4.73
C ARG A 218 2.59 13.10 5.77
N TYR A 219 1.46 12.51 5.36
CA TYR A 219 0.60 11.74 6.27
C TYR A 219 1.27 10.45 6.75
N GLU A 220 2.01 9.76 5.88
CA GLU A 220 2.75 8.54 6.20
C GLU A 220 3.84 8.85 7.24
N VAL A 221 4.65 9.89 7.01
CA VAL A 221 5.66 10.35 7.97
C VAL A 221 5.02 10.73 9.32
N ALA A 222 3.92 11.48 9.32
CA ALA A 222 3.22 11.85 10.54
C ALA A 222 2.68 10.62 11.30
N THR A 223 2.13 9.64 10.56
CA THR A 223 1.63 8.39 11.13
C THR A 223 2.75 7.57 11.75
N LEU A 224 3.87 7.39 11.02
CA LEU A 224 5.05 6.69 11.51
C LEU A 224 5.65 7.37 12.75
N GLN A 225 5.68 8.70 12.80
CA GLN A 225 6.12 9.43 13.99
C GLN A 225 5.26 9.11 15.21
N GLU A 226 3.94 9.05 15.07
CA GLU A 226 3.04 8.65 16.16
C GLU A 226 3.24 7.20 16.58
N VAL A 227 3.45 6.29 15.62
CA VAL A 227 3.77 4.88 15.90
C VAL A 227 5.05 4.76 16.72
N VAL A 228 6.11 5.49 16.36
CA VAL A 228 7.38 5.51 17.12
C VAL A 228 7.19 6.04 18.53
N LYS A 229 6.36 7.08 18.74
CA LYS A 229 6.04 7.59 20.08
C LYS A 229 5.36 6.52 20.95
N ILE A 230 4.43 5.76 20.37
CA ILE A 230 3.77 4.64 21.07
C ILE A 230 4.81 3.59 21.49
N TRP A 231 5.71 3.20 20.58
CA TRP A 231 6.76 2.23 20.89
C TRP A 231 7.71 2.71 21.98
N LYS A 232 8.12 3.98 21.94
CA LYS A 232 8.95 4.59 23.00
C LYS A 232 8.26 4.54 24.35
N LEU A 233 6.97 4.90 24.41
CA LEU A 233 6.20 4.82 25.66
C LEU A 233 6.06 3.39 26.17
N LYS A 234 5.75 2.43 25.29
CA LYS A 234 5.69 1.02 25.67
C LYS A 234 7.03 0.54 26.24
N SER A 235 8.13 0.88 25.59
CA SER A 235 9.47 0.55 26.07
C SER A 235 9.78 1.20 27.43
N SER A 236 9.36 2.45 27.62
CA SER A 236 9.53 3.18 28.89
C SER A 236 8.76 2.52 30.03
N ILE A 237 7.52 2.08 29.78
CA ILE A 237 6.68 1.40 30.78
C ILE A 237 7.30 0.05 31.14
N LEU A 238 7.71 -0.74 30.15
CA LEU A 238 8.35 -2.03 30.38
C LEU A 238 9.64 -1.90 31.20
N LEU A 239 10.46 -0.88 30.91
CA LEU A 239 11.68 -0.62 31.65
C LEU A 239 11.38 -0.21 33.11
N ASP A 240 10.37 0.64 33.34
CA ASP A 240 9.94 1.03 34.68
C ASP A 240 9.40 -0.18 35.48
N GLU A 241 8.65 -1.07 34.83
CA GLU A 241 8.19 -2.34 35.44
C GLU A 241 9.37 -3.24 35.82
N GLU A 242 10.36 -3.40 34.94
CA GLU A 242 11.57 -4.18 35.21
C GLU A 242 12.38 -3.60 36.38
N LEU A 243 12.58 -2.27 36.39
CA LEU A 243 13.30 -1.59 37.46
C LEU A 243 12.58 -1.70 38.80
N ARG A 244 11.24 -1.56 38.84
CA ARG A 244 10.45 -1.77 40.05
C ARG A 244 10.54 -3.20 40.56
N HIS A 245 10.55 -4.17 39.66
CA HIS A 245 10.73 -5.57 40.04
C HIS A 245 12.11 -5.81 40.64
N HIS A 246 13.17 -5.29 40.01
CA HIS A 246 14.53 -5.38 40.55
C HIS A 246 14.66 -4.68 41.91
N GLU A 247 14.03 -3.52 42.08
CA GLU A 247 14.00 -2.80 43.35
C GLU A 247 13.33 -3.64 44.45
N LEU A 248 12.18 -4.25 44.16
CA LEU A 248 11.48 -5.11 45.11
C LEU A 248 12.35 -6.31 45.55
N VAL A 249 12.99 -6.99 44.59
CA VAL A 249 13.89 -8.12 44.89
C VAL A 249 15.08 -7.69 45.76
N LEU A 250 15.65 -6.50 45.49
CA LEU A 250 16.74 -5.96 46.31
C LEU A 250 16.26 -5.58 47.71
N GLN A 251 15.06 -5.01 47.85
CA GLN A 251 14.46 -4.68 49.14
C GLN A 251 14.25 -5.95 49.98
N GLU A 252 13.66 -7.00 49.41
CA GLU A 252 13.50 -8.30 50.07
C GLU A 252 14.85 -8.88 50.51
N ARG A 253 15.89 -8.73 49.68
CA ARG A 253 17.24 -9.19 50.02
C ARG A 253 17.86 -8.40 51.17
N VAL A 254 17.66 -7.09 51.22
CA VAL A 254 18.12 -6.25 52.33
C VAL A 254 17.41 -6.65 53.62
N GLU A 255 16.10 -6.88 53.59
CA GLU A 255 15.35 -7.33 54.76
C GLU A 255 15.82 -8.70 55.28
N ASP A 256 16.09 -9.68 54.39
CA ASP A 256 16.66 -10.98 54.78
C ASP A 256 18.05 -10.82 55.43
N LEU A 257 18.91 -9.96 54.86
CA LEU A 257 20.23 -9.70 55.43
C LEU A 257 20.16 -8.99 56.78
N GLN A 258 19.22 -8.05 56.95
CA GLN A 258 18.98 -7.39 58.24
C GLN A 258 18.53 -8.38 59.32
N LYS A 259 17.59 -9.27 58.99
CA LYS A 259 17.15 -10.33 59.92
C LYS A 259 18.31 -11.25 60.32
N ARG A 260 19.13 -11.68 59.36
CA ARG A 260 20.32 -12.50 59.66
C ARG A 260 21.34 -11.76 60.52
N LEU A 261 21.50 -10.45 60.32
CA LEU A 261 22.38 -9.64 61.15
C LEU A 261 21.86 -9.58 62.59
N GLU A 262 20.56 -9.36 62.78
CA GLU A 262 19.93 -9.35 64.09
C GLU A 262 20.09 -10.72 64.80
N GLU A 263 19.90 -11.83 64.09
CA GLU A 263 20.13 -13.18 64.59
C GLU A 263 21.59 -13.38 65.03
N LEU A 264 22.56 -12.97 64.20
CA LEU A 264 23.97 -13.05 64.53
C LEU A 264 24.34 -12.16 65.73
N ASP A 265 23.74 -10.98 65.86
CA ASP A 265 23.95 -10.11 67.02
C ASP A 265 23.41 -10.70 68.32
N VAL A 266 22.34 -11.51 68.26
CA VAL A 266 21.88 -12.30 69.41
C VAL A 266 22.93 -13.36 69.75
N VAL A 267 23.39 -14.14 68.78
CA VAL A 267 24.42 -15.18 69.00
C VAL A 267 25.72 -14.59 69.55
N ILE A 268 26.17 -13.44 69.05
CA ILE A 268 27.36 -12.76 69.54
C ILE A 268 27.19 -12.35 71.01
N ARG A 269 26.01 -11.85 71.40
CA ARG A 269 25.71 -11.51 72.79
C ARG A 269 25.74 -12.75 73.68
N GLU A 270 25.09 -13.83 73.28
CA GLU A 270 25.10 -15.09 74.02
C GLU A 270 26.52 -15.64 74.21
N VAL A 271 27.35 -15.62 73.17
CA VAL A 271 28.74 -16.06 73.25
C VAL A 271 29.56 -15.15 74.17
N ARG A 272 29.34 -13.83 74.16
CA ARG A 272 30.00 -12.91 75.11
C ARG A 272 29.61 -13.23 76.55
N ASP A 273 28.33 -13.45 76.83
CA ASP A 273 27.84 -13.83 78.17
C ASP A 273 28.43 -15.17 78.63
N VAL A 274 28.63 -16.12 77.71
CA VAL A 274 29.31 -17.39 78.01
C VAL A 274 30.79 -17.15 78.32
N ILE A 275 31.49 -16.32 77.54
CA ILE A 275 32.89 -15.98 77.78
C ILE A 275 33.07 -15.31 79.14
N GLU A 276 32.22 -14.34 79.49
CA GLU A 276 32.27 -13.66 80.80
C GLU A 276 32.07 -14.65 81.95
N ARG A 277 31.07 -15.54 81.87
CA ARG A 277 30.86 -16.60 82.87
C ARG A 277 32.06 -17.54 83.02
N VAL A 278 32.68 -17.92 81.91
CA VAL A 278 33.88 -18.76 81.93
C VAL A 278 35.06 -18.01 82.55
N GLN A 279 35.24 -16.72 82.24
CA GLN A 279 36.29 -15.89 82.81
C GLN A 279 36.13 -15.76 84.33
N GLU A 280 34.93 -15.44 84.81
CA GLU A 280 34.62 -15.37 86.25
C GLU A 280 34.93 -16.70 86.95
N ALA A 281 34.53 -17.82 86.35
CA ALA A 281 34.80 -19.14 86.91
C ALA A 281 36.31 -19.46 86.97
N VAL A 282 37.07 -19.09 85.94
CA VAL A 282 38.54 -19.24 85.92
C VAL A 282 39.19 -18.36 86.98
N GLU A 283 38.72 -17.13 87.18
CA GLU A 283 39.23 -16.23 88.22
C GLU A 283 38.94 -16.76 89.63
N LEU A 284 37.73 -17.28 89.87
CA LEU A 284 37.36 -17.93 91.13
C LEU A 284 38.26 -19.15 91.41
N LEU A 285 38.42 -20.06 90.44
CA LEU A 285 39.31 -21.22 90.57
C LEU A 285 40.76 -20.80 90.82
N ALA A 286 41.24 -19.74 90.17
CA ALA A 286 42.58 -19.20 90.40
C ALA A 286 42.72 -18.60 91.81
N ALA A 287 41.68 -17.95 92.34
CA ALA A 287 41.67 -17.43 93.70
C ALA A 287 41.66 -18.55 94.74
N GLU A 288 40.85 -19.59 94.54
CA GLU A 288 40.85 -20.81 95.35
C GLU A 288 42.21 -21.51 95.34
N ASP A 289 42.84 -21.65 94.17
CA ASP A 289 44.18 -22.24 94.01
C ASP A 289 45.22 -21.47 94.85
N ARG A 290 45.17 -20.12 94.81
CA ARG A 290 46.03 -19.25 95.63
C ARG A 290 45.75 -19.39 97.12
N LEU A 291 44.50 -19.53 97.54
CA LEU A 291 44.14 -19.75 98.95
C LEU A 291 44.63 -21.11 99.43
N MET A 292 44.45 -22.16 98.63
CA MET A 292 44.95 -23.49 98.95
C MET A 292 46.48 -23.51 99.01
N GLU A 293 47.19 -22.83 98.10
CA GLU A 293 48.64 -22.66 98.21
C GLU A 293 49.07 -21.95 99.50
N LYS A 294 48.33 -20.93 99.94
CA LYS A 294 48.58 -20.26 101.22
C LYS A 294 48.29 -21.17 102.42
N ALA A 295 47.21 -21.94 102.37
CA ALA A 295 46.85 -22.91 103.41
C ALA A 295 47.90 -24.02 103.54
N PHE A 296 48.32 -24.60 102.42
CA PHE A 296 49.40 -25.60 102.37
C PHE A 296 50.69 -25.08 103.02
N LYS A 297 51.10 -23.84 102.73
CA LYS A 297 52.27 -23.23 103.39
C LYS A 297 52.09 -23.03 104.90
N LYS A 298 50.86 -22.84 105.38
CA LYS A 298 50.55 -22.64 106.80
C LYS A 298 50.45 -23.95 107.60
N GLU A 299 50.07 -25.06 106.97
CA GLU A 299 49.92 -26.37 107.62
C GLU A 299 51.25 -27.07 107.91
N PHE A 300 52.33 -26.66 107.25
CA PHE A 300 53.68 -27.20 107.45
C PHE A 300 54.67 -26.13 107.94
N PRO A 301 54.43 -25.46 109.08
CA PRO A 301 55.36 -24.46 109.60
C PRO A 301 56.67 -25.08 110.11
N ASP A 302 56.64 -26.35 110.52
CA ASP A 302 57.76 -27.05 111.17
C ASP A 302 58.63 -27.87 110.20
N VAL A 303 58.28 -27.89 108.91
CA VAL A 303 59.01 -28.65 107.88
C VAL A 303 59.85 -27.69 107.05
N HIS A 304 61.18 -27.82 107.13
CA HIS A 304 62.14 -26.92 106.47
C HIS A 304 63.09 -27.66 105.51
N GLY A 305 63.66 -26.92 104.56
CA GLY A 305 64.70 -27.42 103.64
C GLY A 305 64.18 -28.35 102.53
N ALA A 306 65.02 -29.29 102.10
CA ALA A 306 64.79 -30.11 100.90
C ALA A 306 63.49 -30.94 100.92
N VAL A 307 63.00 -31.31 102.12
CA VAL A 307 61.75 -32.05 102.30
C VAL A 307 60.53 -31.18 101.98
N PHE A 308 60.56 -29.91 102.39
CA PHE A 308 59.51 -28.94 102.06
C PHE A 308 59.47 -28.67 100.55
N ASP A 309 60.63 -28.55 99.91
CA ASP A 309 60.72 -28.33 98.46
C ASP A 309 60.16 -29.51 97.65
N LEU A 310 60.42 -30.75 98.10
CA LEU A 310 59.86 -31.95 97.49
C LEU A 310 58.33 -31.98 97.61
N LEU A 311 57.80 -31.66 98.81
CA LEU A 311 56.36 -31.60 99.09
C LEU A 311 55.67 -30.50 98.28
N ASN A 312 56.26 -29.31 98.22
CA ASN A 312 55.73 -28.19 97.44
C ASN A 312 55.74 -28.50 95.93
N LYS A 313 56.78 -29.18 95.42
CA LYS A 313 56.86 -29.61 94.02
C LYS A 313 55.82 -30.69 93.68
N ALA A 314 55.55 -31.62 94.60
CA ALA A 314 54.47 -32.59 94.47
C ALA A 314 53.09 -31.90 94.52
N TYR A 315 52.90 -30.96 95.44
CA TYR A 315 51.67 -30.19 95.59
C TYR A 315 51.34 -29.29 94.39
N LYS A 316 52.34 -28.68 93.76
CA LYS A 316 52.15 -27.92 92.51
C LYS A 316 51.81 -28.79 91.30
N ARG A 317 52.15 -30.07 91.33
CA ARG A 317 51.79 -31.06 90.31
C ARG A 317 50.41 -31.69 90.55
N ARG A 318 49.70 -31.29 91.62
CA ARG A 318 48.35 -31.80 91.88
C ARG A 318 47.44 -31.53 90.68
N PRO A 319 46.55 -32.46 90.33
CA PRO A 319 45.50 -32.17 89.37
C PRO A 319 44.73 -30.95 89.85
N LYS A 320 44.79 -29.86 89.09
CA LYS A 320 43.98 -28.68 89.39
C LYS A 320 42.52 -29.08 89.17
N TYR A 321 41.67 -28.78 90.13
CA TYR A 321 40.26 -29.19 90.08
C TYR A 321 39.57 -28.47 88.92
N VAL A 322 39.40 -29.18 87.79
CA VAL A 322 38.53 -28.77 86.69
C VAL A 322 37.12 -29.26 87.04
N GLY A 323 36.58 -28.80 88.17
CA GLY A 323 35.30 -29.26 88.68
C GLY A 323 34.14 -28.81 87.80
N LYS A 324 33.24 -29.75 87.44
CA LYS A 324 31.90 -29.64 86.80
C LYS A 324 31.69 -28.72 85.59
N PHE A 325 32.48 -27.68 85.38
CA PHE A 325 32.35 -26.71 84.28
C PHE A 325 32.49 -27.37 82.90
N PHE A 326 33.45 -28.30 82.75
CA PHE A 326 33.62 -29.06 81.50
C PHE A 326 32.52 -30.09 81.25
N ALA A 327 31.85 -30.58 82.30
CA ALA A 327 30.75 -31.54 82.16
C ALA A 327 29.45 -30.87 81.70
N GLU A 328 29.22 -29.59 82.04
CA GLU A 328 28.08 -28.80 81.54
C GLU A 328 28.33 -28.24 80.12
N PHE A 329 29.57 -27.89 79.78
CA PHE A 329 29.93 -27.44 78.42
C PHE A 329 29.78 -28.54 77.35
N GLN A 330 29.87 -29.82 77.71
CA GLN A 330 29.64 -30.94 76.80
C GLN A 330 28.18 -31.03 76.30
N TYR A 331 27.22 -30.39 76.98
CA TYR A 331 25.81 -30.40 76.60
C TYR A 331 25.39 -29.22 75.71
N TRP A 332 26.25 -28.21 75.53
CA TRP A 332 25.94 -27.01 74.72
C TRP A 332 26.53 -27.04 73.30
N PHE A 333 27.30 -28.07 72.93
CA PHE A 333 27.95 -28.23 71.63
C PHE A 333 27.38 -29.39 70.79
N VAL A 334 26.10 -29.76 71.00
CA VAL A 334 25.35 -30.71 70.14
C VAL A 334 24.25 -29.98 69.38
#